data_AF-A0A933HUN7-F1
#
_entry.id   AF-A0A933HUN7-F1
#
_cell.length_a   1.000
_cell.length_b   1.000
_cell.length_c   1.000
_cell.angle_alpha   90.00
_cell.angle_beta   90.00
_cell.angle_gamma   90.00
#
_symmetry.space_group_name_H-M   'P 1'
#
loop_
_entity.id
_entity.type
_entity.pdbx_description
1 polymer ?
#
loop_
_entity_poly.entity_id
_entity_poly.type
_entity_poly.pdbx_seq_one_letter_code
_entity_poly.pdbx_strand_id
1 'polypeptide(L)'
;MTRLALPVLLLGLAAAPPASAMQDTRLAWGRNDTNWHMGVSFGVSLLGTELLELGGWKPWKAAAASSLAVATAAVVKEFLIDRSPSGSDLMADGIGLGAHGLLQFTIHFDWPTSKAPDDKTDQ
;
A
#
# COMPACT_ATOMS: atom_id res chain seq x y z
N MET A 1 0.78 18.40 7.13
CA MET A 1 -0.53 17.89 6.68
C MET A 1 -0.60 16.36 6.83
N THR A 2 -0.37 15.79 8.02
CA THR A 2 -0.23 14.33 8.23
C THR A 2 -1.47 13.63 8.76
N ARG A 3 -2.53 14.38 9.11
CA ARG A 3 -3.70 13.82 9.83
C ARG A 3 -4.69 13.03 8.96
N LEU A 4 -4.59 13.13 7.63
CA LEU A 4 -5.52 12.48 6.70
C LEU A 4 -5.01 11.16 6.09
N ALA A 5 -3.71 10.88 6.17
CA ALA A 5 -3.13 9.69 5.54
C ALA A 5 -3.66 8.39 6.17
N LEU A 6 -3.69 8.32 7.50
CA LEU A 6 -4.11 7.12 8.25
C LEU A 6 -5.58 6.72 8.01
N PRO A 7 -6.58 7.63 8.10
CA PRO A 7 -7.97 7.25 7.85
C PRO A 7 -8.26 6.86 6.40
N VAL A 8 -7.55 7.44 5.42
CA VAL A 8 -7.67 7.04 4.00
C VAL A 8 -7.08 5.65 3.76
N LEU A 9 -5.93 5.35 4.37
CA LEU A 9 -5.32 4.02 4.40
C LEU A 9 -6.27 2.97 4.98
N LEU A 10 -6.94 3.29 6.09
CA LEU A 10 -7.90 2.40 6.73
C LEU A 10 -9.20 2.21 5.92
N LEU A 11 -9.67 3.25 5.22
CA LEU A 11 -10.85 3.14 4.34
C LEU A 11 -10.57 2.25 3.12
N GLY A 12 -9.38 2.36 2.52
CA GLY A 12 -9.00 1.53 1.37
C GLY A 12 -8.98 0.05 1.71
N LEU A 13 -8.51 -0.30 2.91
CA LEU A 13 -8.47 -1.70 3.35
C LEU A 13 -9.84 -2.25 3.79
N ALA A 14 -10.70 -1.42 4.37
CA ALA A 14 -12.07 -1.80 4.68
C ALA A 14 -12.91 -2.08 3.42
N ALA A 15 -12.47 -1.60 2.24
CA ALA A 15 -13.10 -1.88 0.96
C ALA A 15 -12.69 -3.22 0.34
N ALA A 16 -11.67 -3.91 0.87
CA ALA A 16 -11.33 -5.25 0.42
C ALA A 16 -12.49 -6.21 0.74
N PRO A 17 -12.89 -7.08 -0.21
CA PRO A 17 -13.99 -8.03 0.01
C PRO A 17 -13.76 -8.89 1.26
N PRO A 18 -14.81 -9.32 1.97
CA PRO A 18 -14.65 -10.30 3.03
C PRO A 18 -14.11 -11.62 2.46
N ALA A 19 -13.24 -12.29 3.21
CA ALA A 19 -12.70 -13.60 2.84
C ALA A 19 -13.82 -14.59 2.46
N SER A 20 -13.71 -15.21 1.29
CA SER A 20 -14.78 -16.09 0.76
C SER A 20 -14.62 -17.59 1.07
N ALA A 21 -13.49 -18.04 1.64
CA ALA A 21 -13.31 -19.44 2.00
C ALA A 21 -12.49 -19.65 3.30
N MET A 22 -13.01 -20.51 4.17
CA MET A 22 -12.34 -20.99 5.39
C MET A 22 -11.11 -21.83 5.03
N GLN A 23 -9.97 -21.53 5.66
CA GLN A 23 -8.81 -22.45 5.79
C GLN A 23 -8.01 -22.77 4.53
N ASP A 24 -8.06 -21.95 3.49
CA ASP A 24 -7.13 -22.10 2.38
C ASP A 24 -5.74 -21.58 2.80
N THR A 25 -4.86 -22.50 3.17
CA THR A 25 -3.45 -22.20 3.53
C THR A 25 -2.58 -21.98 2.29
N ARG A 26 -3.16 -22.15 1.10
CA ARG A 26 -2.47 -21.98 -0.18
C ARG A 26 -3.07 -20.81 -0.93
N LEU A 27 -2.19 -20.04 -1.58
CA LEU A 27 -2.59 -18.94 -2.42
C LEU A 27 -3.38 -19.44 -3.63
N ALA A 28 -4.63 -19.00 -3.75
CA ALA A 28 -5.55 -19.39 -4.80
C ALA A 28 -5.68 -18.29 -5.86
N TRP A 29 -4.69 -18.21 -6.75
CA TRP A 29 -4.56 -17.19 -7.81
C TRP A 29 -5.79 -17.00 -8.72
N GLY A 30 -6.64 -18.02 -8.85
CA GLY A 30 -7.84 -17.97 -9.68
C GLY A 30 -9.04 -17.27 -9.03
N ARG A 31 -8.95 -16.91 -7.74
CA ARG A 31 -10.07 -16.30 -7.03
C ARG A 31 -10.03 -14.77 -7.14
N ASN A 32 -11.19 -14.20 -7.41
CA ASN A 32 -11.36 -12.76 -7.60
C ASN A 32 -11.05 -11.97 -6.32
N ASP A 33 -11.40 -12.50 -5.14
CA ASP A 33 -11.10 -11.86 -3.86
C ASP A 33 -9.59 -11.80 -3.58
N THR A 34 -8.86 -12.88 -3.82
CA THR A 34 -7.39 -12.91 -3.69
C THR A 34 -6.71 -11.86 -4.58
N ASN A 35 -7.19 -11.66 -5.81
CA ASN A 35 -6.69 -10.60 -6.69
C ASN A 35 -7.04 -9.19 -6.18
N TRP A 36 -8.20 -9.02 -5.55
CA TRP A 36 -8.58 -7.76 -4.89
C TRP A 36 -7.70 -7.44 -3.70
N HIS A 37 -7.39 -8.41 -2.85
CA HIS A 37 -6.47 -8.24 -1.72
C HIS A 37 -5.09 -7.77 -2.19
N MET A 38 -4.51 -8.46 -3.18
CA MET A 38 -3.25 -8.05 -3.82
C MET A 38 -3.31 -6.60 -4.34
N GLY A 39 -4.34 -6.26 -5.12
CA GLY A 39 -4.47 -4.94 -5.74
C GLY A 39 -4.70 -3.81 -4.74
N VAL A 40 -5.56 -4.04 -3.74
CA VAL A 40 -5.86 -3.06 -2.69
C VAL A 40 -4.63 -2.82 -1.82
N SER A 41 -3.96 -3.87 -1.37
CA SER A 41 -2.75 -3.74 -0.54
C SER A 41 -1.63 -3.03 -1.29
N PHE A 42 -1.43 -3.32 -2.58
CA PHE A 42 -0.49 -2.58 -3.43
C PHE A 42 -0.87 -1.10 -3.55
N GLY A 43 -2.10 -0.81 -4.00
CA GLY A 43 -2.54 0.56 -4.31
C GLY A 43 -2.61 1.46 -3.07
N VAL A 44 -3.12 0.92 -1.96
CA VAL A 44 -3.20 1.66 -0.69
C VAL A 44 -1.80 1.91 -0.13
N SER A 45 -0.88 0.95 -0.24
CA SER A 45 0.50 1.15 0.22
C SER A 45 1.24 2.18 -0.62
N LEU A 46 1.03 2.18 -1.94
CA LEU A 46 1.58 3.18 -2.86
C LEU A 46 1.08 4.58 -2.52
N LEU A 47 -0.24 4.77 -2.44
CA LEU A 47 -0.84 6.06 -2.09
C LEU A 47 -0.41 6.55 -0.71
N GLY A 48 -0.35 5.65 0.29
CA GLY A 48 0.13 5.99 1.61
C GLY A 48 1.59 6.45 1.62
N THR A 49 2.41 5.87 0.74
CA THR A 49 3.81 6.27 0.55
C THR A 49 3.90 7.67 -0.06
N GLU A 50 3.20 7.92 -1.16
CA GLU A 50 3.16 9.25 -1.80
C GLU A 50 2.70 10.34 -0.83
N LEU A 51 1.65 10.08 -0.05
CA LEU A 51 1.15 11.04 0.95
C LEU A 51 2.18 11.35 2.04
N LEU A 52 2.95 10.35 2.49
CA LEU A 52 4.00 10.54 3.48
C LEU A 52 5.20 11.29 2.89
N GLU A 53 5.58 11.00 1.65
CA GLU A 53 6.64 11.72 0.93
C GLU A 53 6.28 13.18 0.70
N LEU A 54 5.04 13.48 0.30
CA LEU A 54 4.51 14.86 0.26
C LEU A 54 4.56 15.54 1.63
N GLY A 55 4.49 14.76 2.70
CA GLY A 55 4.70 15.19 4.08
C GLY A 55 6.17 15.40 4.48
N GLY A 56 7.11 15.23 3.56
CA GLY A 56 8.56 15.39 3.78
C GLY A 56 9.26 14.14 4.32
N TRP A 57 8.61 12.98 4.30
CA TRP A 57 9.26 11.74 4.72
C TRP A 57 10.27 11.29 3.66
N LYS A 58 11.37 10.68 4.11
CA LYS A 58 12.31 10.02 3.18
C LYS A 58 11.59 8.85 2.49
N PRO A 59 11.80 8.61 1.18
CA PRO A 59 11.06 7.59 0.43
C PRO A 59 11.02 6.21 1.10
N TRP A 60 12.19 5.69 1.52
CA TRP A 60 12.25 4.40 2.20
C TRP A 60 11.47 4.36 3.53
N LYS A 61 11.38 5.48 4.26
CA LYS A 61 10.61 5.58 5.51
C LYS A 61 9.12 5.62 5.22
N ALA A 62 8.73 6.36 4.19
CA ALA A 62 7.35 6.45 3.74
C ALA A 62 6.86 5.06 3.27
N ALA A 63 7.64 4.39 2.44
CA ALA A 63 7.35 3.05 1.94
C ALA A 63 7.22 2.02 3.06
N ALA A 64 8.15 2.03 4.02
CA ALA A 64 8.12 1.13 5.17
C ALA A 64 6.92 1.40 6.09
N ALA A 65 6.65 2.68 6.41
CA ALA A 65 5.55 3.06 7.30
C ALA A 65 4.19 2.75 6.67
N SER A 66 4.00 3.06 5.39
CA SER A 66 2.78 2.76 4.65
C SER A 66 2.53 1.25 4.56
N SER A 67 3.55 0.48 4.18
CA SER A 67 3.43 -0.99 4.08
C SER A 67 3.13 -1.64 5.43
N LEU A 68 3.73 -1.15 6.52
CA LEU A 68 3.44 -1.64 7.87
C LEU A 68 2.00 -1.31 8.30
N ALA A 69 1.51 -0.11 7.99
CA ALA A 69 0.14 0.28 8.30
C ALA A 69 -0.87 -0.59 7.55
N VAL A 70 -0.65 -0.84 6.26
CA VAL A 70 -1.46 -1.74 5.43
C VAL A 70 -1.41 -3.17 5.96
N ALA A 71 -0.22 -3.71 6.24
CA ALA A 71 -0.08 -5.06 6.79
C ALA A 71 -0.82 -5.22 8.12
N THR A 72 -0.71 -4.23 9.01
CA THR A 72 -1.41 -4.24 10.30
C THR A 72 -2.92 -4.23 10.10
N ALA A 73 -3.42 -3.37 9.21
CA ALA A 73 -4.84 -3.29 8.92
C ALA A 73 -5.36 -4.56 8.22
N ALA A 74 -4.56 -5.23 7.38
CA ALA A 74 -4.91 -6.50 6.74
C ALA A 74 -5.08 -7.60 7.79
N VAL A 75 -4.12 -7.72 8.71
CA VAL A 75 -4.19 -8.65 9.84
C VAL A 75 -5.40 -8.33 10.74
N VAL A 76 -5.64 -7.06 11.06
CA VAL A 76 -6.82 -6.67 11.85
C VAL A 76 -8.11 -7.03 11.15
N LYS A 77 -8.24 -6.74 9.84
CA LYS A 77 -9.42 -7.13 9.05
C LYS A 77 -9.62 -8.64 9.12
N GLU A 78 -8.57 -9.42 8.85
CA GLU A 78 -8.66 -10.86 8.74
C GLU A 78 -9.07 -11.54 10.05
N PHE A 79 -8.50 -11.10 11.17
CA PHE A 79 -8.71 -11.76 12.47
C PHE A 79 -9.85 -11.16 13.31
N LEU A 80 -10.20 -9.89 13.10
CA LEU A 80 -11.16 -9.17 13.94
C LEU A 80 -12.45 -8.76 13.23
N ILE A 81 -12.44 -8.63 11.90
CA ILE A 81 -13.60 -8.18 11.12
C ILE A 81 -14.20 -9.35 10.33
N ASP A 82 -13.35 -10.13 9.67
CA ASP A 82 -13.79 -11.25 8.86
C ASP A 82 -14.23 -12.41 9.76
N ARG A 83 -15.39 -12.99 9.44
CA ARG A 83 -15.98 -14.10 10.22
C ARG A 83 -15.21 -15.41 10.06
N SER A 84 -14.29 -15.45 9.10
CA SER A 84 -13.55 -16.64 8.69
C SER A 84 -12.19 -16.24 8.12
N PRO A 85 -11.12 -16.25 8.94
CA PRO A 85 -9.78 -15.89 8.49
C PRO A 85 -9.24 -16.86 7.42
N SER A 86 -8.48 -16.30 6.49
CA SER A 86 -8.00 -16.90 5.24
C SER A 86 -6.52 -16.61 5.04
N GLY A 87 -5.73 -17.68 5.00
CA GLY A 87 -4.29 -17.58 4.76
C GLY A 87 -3.95 -17.08 3.35
N SER A 88 -4.78 -17.43 2.36
CA SER A 88 -4.61 -16.97 0.97
C SER A 88 -4.70 -15.46 0.84
N ASP A 89 -5.57 -14.82 1.64
CA ASP A 89 -5.84 -13.39 1.56
C ASP A 89 -4.70 -12.61 2.24
N LEU A 90 -4.18 -13.12 3.37
CA LEU A 90 -2.94 -12.60 3.98
C LEU A 90 -1.72 -12.74 3.05
N MET A 91 -1.60 -13.88 2.34
CA MET A 91 -0.52 -14.05 1.37
C MET A 91 -0.68 -13.10 0.18
N ALA A 92 -1.90 -12.87 -0.29
CA ALA A 92 -2.21 -11.92 -1.34
C ALA A 92 -1.85 -10.49 -0.94
N ASP A 93 -2.23 -10.07 0.27
CA ASP A 93 -1.86 -8.77 0.83
C ASP A 93 -0.32 -8.64 0.92
N GLY A 94 0.35 -9.69 1.38
CA GLY A 94 1.82 -9.77 1.41
C GLY A 94 2.46 -9.63 0.04
N ILE A 95 1.89 -10.23 -1.01
CA ILE A 95 2.37 -10.09 -2.39
C ILE A 95 2.16 -8.67 -2.92
N GLY A 96 0.99 -8.08 -2.67
CA GLY A 96 0.72 -6.69 -3.04
C GLY A 96 1.72 -5.72 -2.41
N LEU A 97 2.01 -5.92 -1.13
CA LEU A 97 3.04 -5.15 -0.40
C LEU A 97 4.45 -5.40 -0.92
N GLY A 98 4.78 -6.65 -1.24
CA GLY A 98 6.06 -7.01 -1.84
C GLY A 98 6.27 -6.36 -3.21
N ALA A 99 5.23 -6.33 -4.05
CA ALA A 99 5.24 -5.65 -5.34
C ALA A 99 5.42 -4.13 -5.17
N HIS A 100 4.77 -3.53 -4.17
CA HIS A 100 4.98 -2.12 -3.82
C HIS A 100 6.43 -1.86 -3.38
N GLY A 101 6.98 -2.69 -2.49
CA GLY A 101 8.38 -2.58 -2.07
C GLY A 101 9.34 -2.68 -3.26
N LEU A 102 9.14 -3.67 -4.13
CA LEU A 102 9.93 -3.83 -5.34
C LEU A 102 9.88 -2.58 -6.22
N LEU A 103 8.69 -2.00 -6.42
CA LEU A 103 8.52 -0.77 -7.19
C LEU A 103 9.34 0.38 -6.58
N GLN A 104 9.21 0.61 -5.27
CA GLN A 104 9.87 1.70 -4.56
C GLN A 104 11.40 1.60 -4.53
N PHE A 105 11.94 0.37 -4.50
CA PHE A 105 13.40 0.16 -4.45
C PHE A 105 14.04 -0.05 -5.83
N THR A 106 13.26 -0.47 -6.83
CA THR A 106 13.78 -0.75 -8.19
C THR A 106 13.60 0.44 -9.12
N ILE A 107 12.52 1.20 -8.94
CA ILE A 107 12.19 2.35 -9.79
C ILE A 107 12.27 3.60 -8.92
N HIS A 108 13.38 4.34 -9.06
CA HIS A 108 13.46 5.70 -8.55
C HIS A 108 12.66 6.60 -9.49
N PHE A 109 11.49 7.06 -9.03
CA PHE A 109 10.80 8.15 -9.70
C PHE A 109 11.49 9.45 -9.30
N ASP A 110 12.42 9.91 -10.14
CA ASP A 110 12.94 11.27 -10.04
C ASP A 110 11.81 12.24 -10.36
N TRP A 111 11.19 12.78 -9.32
CA TRP A 111 10.28 13.90 -9.49
C TRP A 111 11.07 15.06 -10.11
N PRO A 112 10.61 15.69 -11.21
CA PRO A 112 11.26 16.88 -11.72
C PRO A 112 11.15 17.96 -10.64
N THR A 113 12.23 18.15 -9.89
CA THR A 113 12.42 19.39 -9.14
C THR A 113 12.45 20.47 -10.19
N SER A 114 11.41 21.29 -10.24
CA SER A 114 11.38 22.48 -11.07
C SER A 114 12.51 23.38 -10.58
N LYS A 115 13.72 23.19 -11.12
CA LYS A 115 14.69 24.26 -11.16
C LYS A 115 14.01 25.33 -12.00
N ALA A 116 13.52 26.37 -11.33
CA ALA A 116 13.21 27.61 -12.00
C ALA A 116 14.44 27.95 -12.87
N PRO A 117 14.26 28.30 -14.15
CA PRO A 117 15.38 28.74 -14.95
C PRO A 117 16.06 29.89 -14.21
N ASP A 118 17.36 29.76 -13.94
CA ASP A 118 18.17 30.86 -13.44
C ASP A 118 18.00 32.02 -14.43
N ASP A 119 17.26 33.04 -14.01
CA ASP A 119 17.10 34.29 -14.74
C ASP A 119 18.44 35.02 -14.71
N LYS A 120 19.35 34.60 -15.58
CA LYS A 120 20.53 35.37 -15.95
C LYS A 120 20.13 36.34 -17.06
N THR A 121 19.40 37.38 -16.69
CA THR A 121 19.46 38.64 -17.44
C THR A 121 20.78 39.31 -17.15
N ASP A 122 21.80 38.94 -17.92
CA ASP A 122 22.91 39.82 -18.25
C ASP A 122 22.42 40.79 -19.33
N GLN A 123 21.97 41.99 -18.96
CA GLN A 123 22.08 43.24 -19.74
C GLN A 123 22.05 44.45 -18.81
#